data_AF-A0A2G3AIM9-F1
#
_entry.id   AF-A0A2G3AIM9-F1
#
_cell.length_a   1.000
_cell.length_b   1.000
_cell.length_c   1.000
_cell.angle_alpha   90.00
_cell.angle_beta   90.00
_cell.angle_gamma   90.00
#
_symmetry.space_group_name_H-M   'P 1'
#
loop_
_entity.id
_entity.type
_entity.pdbx_description
1 polymer ?
#
loop_
_entity_poly.entity_id
_entity_poly.type
_entity_poly.pdbx_seq_one_letter_code
_entity_poly.pdbx_strand_id
1 'polypeptide(L)'
;MRFWDLRAPWLEPLRGPNGLDLMGGVATEINVVNYVSPRSWLATSHFVLGFFFFVGHLWHAGRARAAAAGFEKGIDRDLEPVLFMTPLN
;
A
#
# COMPACT_ATOMS: atom_id res chain seq x y z
N MET A 1 -23.34 9.62 5.06
CA MET A 1 -22.61 9.83 3.78
C MET A 1 -21.10 9.87 4.08
N ARG A 2 -20.19 9.54 3.14
CA ARG A 2 -18.76 9.23 3.43
C ARG A 2 -17.76 10.41 3.40
N PHE A 3 -18.19 11.64 3.10
CA PHE A 3 -17.29 12.79 2.93
C PHE A 3 -17.57 13.95 3.89
N TRP A 4 -18.25 13.70 5.01
CA TRP A 4 -18.64 14.72 5.98
C TRP A 4 -17.44 15.34 6.72
N ASP A 5 -16.27 14.68 6.71
CA ASP A 5 -15.04 15.22 7.29
C ASP A 5 -14.35 16.30 6.43
N LEU A 6 -14.76 16.48 5.17
CA LEU A 6 -14.15 17.48 4.28
C LEU A 6 -14.30 18.89 4.88
N ARG A 7 -13.18 19.61 4.92
CA ARG A 7 -13.09 21.00 5.37
C ARG A 7 -12.36 21.80 4.30
N ALA A 8 -12.96 22.87 3.81
CA ALA A 8 -12.35 23.71 2.78
C ALA A 8 -12.84 25.16 2.89
N PRO A 9 -11.97 26.17 2.68
CA PRO A 9 -12.33 27.58 2.90
C PRO A 9 -13.56 28.08 2.12
N TRP A 10 -13.80 27.52 0.94
CA TRP A 10 -14.96 27.85 0.09
C TRP A 10 -16.22 27.04 0.44
N LEU A 11 -16.08 26.01 1.27
CA LEU A 11 -17.13 25.10 1.69
C LEU A 11 -17.75 25.51 3.03
N GLU A 12 -16.93 25.98 3.97
CA GLU A 12 -17.37 26.34 5.32
C GLU A 12 -18.51 27.37 5.35
N PRO A 13 -18.55 28.42 4.49
CA PRO A 13 -19.68 29.36 4.47
C PRO A 13 -21.00 28.77 3.94
N LEU A 14 -20.93 27.66 3.20
CA LEU A 14 -22.07 26.99 2.57
C LEU A 14 -22.54 25.76 3.35
N ARG A 15 -21.86 25.44 4.46
CA ARG A 15 -22.12 24.26 5.28
C ARG A 15 -23.34 24.49 6.18
N GLY A 16 -24.51 24.09 5.71
CA GLY A 16 -25.75 24.01 6.50
C GLY A 16 -25.92 22.65 7.21
N PRO A 17 -26.99 22.47 8.02
CA PRO A 17 -27.26 21.23 8.78
C PRO A 17 -27.31 19.94 7.95
N ASN A 18 -27.50 20.04 6.63
CA ASN A 18 -27.81 18.91 5.75
C ASN A 18 -26.70 18.55 4.74
N GLY A 19 -25.48 19.09 4.87
CA GLY A 19 -24.29 18.60 4.13
C GLY A 19 -24.07 19.20 2.73
N LEU A 20 -23.16 18.56 1.95
CA LEU A 20 -22.65 19.03 0.65
C LEU A 20 -22.31 17.84 -0.27
N ASP A 21 -22.50 18.00 -1.59
CA ASP A 21 -22.19 17.00 -2.62
C ASP A 21 -21.37 17.60 -3.78
N LEU A 22 -20.41 16.83 -4.32
CA LEU A 22 -19.45 17.22 -5.37
C LEU A 22 -19.07 16.01 -6.26
N MET A 23 -19.28 16.12 -7.57
CA MET A 23 -18.94 15.11 -8.59
C MET A 23 -17.86 15.63 -9.54
N GLY A 24 -16.97 14.75 -10.00
CA GLY A 24 -16.04 15.02 -11.10
C GLY A 24 -15.74 13.74 -11.88
N GLY A 25 -15.71 13.85 -13.22
CA GLY A 25 -15.24 12.87 -14.22
C GLY A 25 -15.61 11.41 -13.97
N VAL A 26 -16.68 10.92 -14.59
CA VAL A 26 -17.10 9.50 -14.48
C VAL A 26 -16.38 8.65 -15.53
N ALA A 27 -16.11 7.38 -15.23
CA ALA A 27 -15.42 6.44 -16.13
C ALA A 27 -16.08 6.26 -17.51
N THR A 28 -17.32 6.71 -17.68
CA THR A 28 -18.09 6.65 -18.93
C THR A 28 -18.13 7.98 -19.69
N GLU A 29 -17.39 9.00 -19.26
CA GLU A 29 -17.35 10.28 -19.98
C GLU A 29 -16.67 10.15 -21.33
N ILE A 30 -17.24 10.85 -22.33
CA ILE A 30 -16.70 10.91 -23.70
C ILE A 30 -15.37 11.69 -23.67
N ASN A 31 -14.37 11.23 -24.42
CA ASN A 31 -13.01 11.80 -24.44
C ASN A 31 -12.94 13.20 -25.09
N VAL A 32 -13.42 14.21 -24.37
CA VAL A 32 -13.44 15.62 -24.78
C VAL A 32 -12.56 16.50 -23.87
N VAL A 33 -12.11 15.99 -22.73
CA VAL A 33 -11.22 16.68 -21.79
C VAL A 33 -9.98 15.82 -21.50
N ASN A 34 -8.79 16.38 -21.68
CA ASN A 34 -7.53 15.73 -21.30
C ASN A 34 -7.06 16.20 -19.92
N TYR A 35 -7.63 15.63 -18.86
CA TYR A 35 -7.30 16.00 -17.48
C TYR A 35 -7.24 14.79 -16.56
N VAL A 36 -6.16 14.69 -15.78
CA VAL A 36 -6.03 13.81 -14.62
C VAL A 36 -5.45 14.65 -13.49
N SER A 37 -6.09 14.63 -12.32
CA SER A 37 -5.66 15.51 -11.23
C SER A 37 -4.24 15.16 -10.74
N PRO A 38 -3.42 16.15 -10.35
CA PRO A 38 -2.13 15.88 -9.70
C PRO A 38 -2.26 15.04 -8.44
N ARG A 39 -3.36 15.17 -7.70
CA ARG A 39 -3.67 14.32 -6.53
C ARG A 39 -3.74 12.85 -6.92
N SER A 40 -4.39 12.53 -8.03
CA SER A 40 -4.49 11.15 -8.54
C SER A 40 -3.12 10.62 -8.93
N TRP A 41 -2.33 11.39 -9.70
CA TRP A 41 -0.98 11.00 -10.10
C TRP A 41 -0.04 10.76 -8.92
N LEU A 42 -0.05 11.66 -7.94
CA LEU A 42 0.81 11.56 -6.77
C LEU A 42 0.36 10.41 -5.87
N ALA A 43 -0.94 10.27 -5.59
CA ALA A 43 -1.44 9.19 -4.74
C ALA A 43 -1.14 7.81 -5.33
N THR A 44 -1.37 7.60 -6.62
CA THR A 44 -1.15 6.29 -7.26
C THR A 44 0.33 5.95 -7.33
N SER A 45 1.18 6.89 -7.75
CA SER A 45 2.64 6.67 -7.80
C SER A 45 3.23 6.34 -6.43
N HIS A 46 2.85 7.07 -5.37
CA HIS A 46 3.35 6.82 -4.03
C HIS A 46 2.84 5.50 -3.45
N PHE A 47 1.60 5.12 -3.75
CA PHE A 47 1.07 3.81 -3.33
C PHE A 47 1.84 2.67 -3.98
N VAL A 48 2.05 2.73 -5.30
CA VAL A 48 2.80 1.70 -6.06
C VAL A 48 4.23 1.60 -5.55
N LEU A 49 4.93 2.74 -5.43
CA LEU A 49 6.29 2.76 -4.90
C LEU A 49 6.35 2.24 -3.46
N GLY A 50 5.47 2.70 -2.58
CA GLY A 50 5.40 2.27 -1.18
C GLY A 50 5.18 0.77 -1.03
N PHE A 51 4.31 0.18 -1.86
CA PHE A 51 4.11 -1.27 -1.90
C PHE A 51 5.40 -2.01 -2.29
N PHE A 52 6.09 -1.58 -3.34
CA PHE A 52 7.33 -2.24 -3.75
C PHE A 52 8.48 -2.03 -2.76
N PHE A 53 8.54 -0.88 -2.08
CA PHE A 53 9.47 -0.69 -0.95
C PHE A 53 9.16 -1.66 0.20
N PHE A 54 7.89 -1.90 0.50
CA PHE A 54 7.50 -2.87 1.53
C PHE A 54 7.90 -4.31 1.14
N VAL A 55 7.62 -4.73 -0.11
CA VAL A 55 8.07 -6.03 -0.62
C VAL A 55 9.58 -6.16 -0.58
N GLY A 56 10.30 -5.13 -1.04
CA GLY A 56 11.76 -5.06 -0.99
C GLY A 56 12.29 -5.15 0.44
N HIS A 57 11.64 -4.47 1.39
CA HIS A 57 11.98 -4.53 2.81
C HIS A 57 11.87 -5.95 3.35
N LEU A 58 10.73 -6.63 3.15
CA LEU A 58 10.53 -8.00 3.62
C LEU A 58 11.56 -8.97 3.03
N TRP A 59 11.80 -8.86 1.73
CA TRP A 59 12.79 -9.68 1.02
C TRP A 59 14.21 -9.47 1.59
N HIS A 60 14.66 -8.21 1.68
CA HIS A 60 16.01 -7.91 2.15
C HIS A 60 16.19 -8.20 3.64
N ALA A 61 15.18 -7.93 4.47
CA ALA A 61 15.22 -8.24 5.90
C ALA A 61 15.30 -9.75 6.14
N GLY A 62 14.47 -10.55 5.47
CA GLY A 62 14.51 -12.01 5.55
C GLY A 62 15.86 -12.57 5.08
N ARG A 63 16.36 -12.11 3.94
CA ARG A 63 17.66 -12.54 3.40
C ARG A 63 18.83 -12.13 4.30
N ALA A 64 18.83 -10.91 4.83
CA ALA A 64 19.88 -10.45 5.74
C ALA A 64 19.92 -11.29 7.02
N ARG A 65 18.75 -11.64 7.56
CA ARG A 65 18.64 -12.52 8.73
C ARG A 65 19.14 -13.93 8.44
N ALA A 66 18.72 -14.52 7.30
CA ALA A 66 19.17 -15.85 6.89
C ALA A 66 20.68 -15.89 6.65
N ALA A 67 21.26 -14.84 6.07
CA ALA A 67 22.69 -14.74 5.81
C ALA A 67 23.50 -14.58 7.09
N ALA A 68 23.03 -13.76 8.04
CA ALA A 68 23.65 -13.63 9.35
C ALA A 68 23.62 -14.94 10.14
N ALA A 69 22.61 -15.78 9.93
CA ALA A 69 22.48 -17.10 10.55
C ALA A 69 23.08 -18.24 9.69
N GLY A 70 23.63 -17.94 8.51
CA GLY A 70 24.39 -18.89 7.68
C GLY A 70 23.58 -19.90 6.86
N PHE A 71 22.27 -19.69 6.66
CA PHE A 71 21.40 -20.63 5.92
C PHE A 71 20.74 -20.00 4.68
N GLU A 72 21.20 -18.83 4.22
CA GLU A 72 20.60 -18.12 3.07
C GLU A 72 20.73 -18.88 1.74
N LYS A 73 21.71 -19.79 1.64
CA LYS A 73 21.97 -20.63 0.45
C LYS A 73 21.38 -22.04 0.58
N GLY A 74 20.74 -22.35 1.70
CA GLY A 74 20.20 -23.67 2.00
C GLY A 74 20.64 -24.21 3.35
N ILE A 75 20.03 -25.33 3.76
CA ILE A 75 20.36 -26.04 4.99
C ILE A 75 21.41 -27.12 4.74
N ASP A 76 22.30 -27.30 5.70
CA ASP A 76 23.25 -28.40 5.77
C ASP A 76 22.50 -29.74 5.85
N ARG A 77 22.92 -30.71 5.04
CA ARG A 77 22.32 -32.05 5.00
C ARG A 77 22.77 -32.91 6.18
N ASP A 78 23.93 -32.63 6.75
CA ASP A 78 24.46 -33.38 7.88
C ASP A 78 23.93 -32.84 9.22
N LEU A 79 23.54 -31.56 9.26
CA LEU A 79 23.09 -30.84 10.46
C LEU A 79 21.67 -30.25 10.29
N GLU A 80 20.77 -30.98 9.63
CA GLU A 80 19.40 -30.51 9.40
C GLU A 80 18.63 -30.31 10.73
N PRO A 81 18.23 -29.06 11.10
CA PRO A 81 17.74 -28.77 12.45
C PRO A 81 16.47 -29.53 12.84
N VAL A 82 15.58 -29.79 11.88
CA VAL A 82 14.29 -30.44 12.13
C VAL A 82 14.46 -31.90 12.57
N LEU A 83 15.55 -32.57 12.17
CA LEU A 83 15.83 -33.96 12.55
C LEU A 83 16.12 -34.14 14.06
N PHE A 84 16.46 -33.05 14.75
CA PHE A 84 16.76 -33.05 16.19
C PHE A 84 15.60 -32.54 17.06
N MET A 85 14.45 -32.20 16.46
CA MET A 85 13.28 -31.69 17.16
C MET A 85 12.31 -32.81 17.54
N THR A 86 11.56 -32.62 18.64
CA THR A 86 10.48 -33.53 19.02
C THR A 86 9.35 -33.50 17.99
N PRO A 87 8.79 -34.66 17.58
CA PRO A 87 7.61 -34.70 16.71
C PRO A 87 6.43 -33.93 17.31
N LEU A 88 5.63 -33.28 16.46
CA LEU A 88 4.46 -32.51 16.90
C LEU A 88 3.23 -33.37 17.24
N ASN A 89 3.32 -34.70 17.02
CA ASN A 89 2.22 -35.66 17.15
C ASN A 89 2.47 -36.64 18.28
#